data_AF-A0A381FAQ4-F1
#
_entry.id   AF-A0A381FAQ4-F1
#
_cell.length_a   1.000
_cell.length_b   1.000
_cell.length_c   1.000
_cell.angle_alpha   90.00
_cell.angle_beta   90.00
_cell.angle_gamma   90.00
#
_symmetry.space_group_name_H-M   'P 1'
#
loop_
_entity.id
_entity.type
_entity.pdbx_description
1 polymer ?
#
loop_
_entity_poly.entity_id
_entity_poly.type
_entity_poly.pdbx_seq_one_letter_code
_entity_poly.pdbx_strand_id
1 'polypeptide(L)'
;MPRSVNAVASRARRKKLMKQAKGFFGRRKNVWTVAKNAVQKAMQYAYRGRKEKKRNFRSLWIMRINAGAREHGMSYSQFMGALKKEQH
;
A
#
# COMPACT_ATOMS: atom_id res chain seq x y z
N MET A 1 28.76 9.55 40.15
CA MET A 1 27.48 9.19 39.49
C MET A 1 27.55 7.77 38.95
N PRO A 2 26.53 6.91 39.16
CA PRO A 2 26.50 5.58 38.56
C PRO A 2 26.27 5.66 37.03
N ARG A 3 26.89 4.74 36.27
CA ARG A 3 26.72 4.67 34.80
C ARG A 3 25.38 4.01 34.46
N SER A 4 24.47 4.76 33.84
CA SER A 4 23.21 4.23 33.32
C SER A 4 23.42 3.40 32.05
N VAL A 5 22.75 2.24 31.95
CA VAL A 5 22.80 1.34 30.78
C VAL A 5 21.40 0.95 30.32
N ASN A 6 21.17 0.85 29.01
CA ASN A 6 19.84 0.64 28.42
C ASN A 6 19.71 -0.66 27.58
N ALA A 7 20.52 -1.67 27.90
CA ALA A 7 20.67 -2.88 27.09
C ALA A 7 19.36 -3.63 26.83
N VAL A 8 18.51 -3.79 27.86
CA VAL A 8 17.21 -4.50 27.75
C VAL A 8 16.26 -3.77 26.82
N ALA A 9 16.07 -2.46 27.02
CA ALA A 9 15.19 -1.62 26.19
C ALA A 9 15.66 -1.57 24.72
N SER A 10 16.98 -1.49 24.49
CA SER A 10 17.55 -1.51 23.14
C SER A 10 17.25 -2.83 22.40
N ARG A 11 17.41 -3.98 23.07
CA ARG A 11 17.08 -5.30 22.51
C ARG A 11 15.59 -5.45 22.21
N ALA A 12 14.71 -4.96 23.10
CA ALA A 12 13.26 -4.99 22.90
C ALA A 12 12.83 -4.18 21.66
N ARG A 13 13.40 -2.98 21.46
CA ARG A 13 13.13 -2.14 20.28
C ARG A 13 13.52 -2.83 18.98
N ARG A 14 14.69 -3.49 18.95
CA ARG A 14 15.14 -4.25 17.77
C ARG A 14 14.18 -5.41 17.47
N LYS A 15 13.81 -6.20 18.49
CA LYS A 15 12.84 -7.30 18.34
C LYS A 15 11.51 -6.84 17.77
N LYS A 16 10.99 -5.67 18.19
CA LYS A 16 9.73 -5.10 17.67
C LYS A 16 9.77 -4.88 16.16
N LEU A 17 10.83 -4.25 15.65
CA LEU A 17 10.99 -4.02 14.21
C LEU A 17 11.27 -5.33 13.45
N MET A 18 12.06 -6.25 14.01
CA MET A 18 12.31 -7.54 13.38
C MET A 18 11.03 -8.37 13.19
N LYS A 19 10.07 -8.27 14.12
CA LYS A 19 8.74 -8.89 13.95
C LYS A 19 8.00 -8.36 12.71
N GLN A 20 8.18 -7.09 12.36
CA GLN A 20 7.59 -6.48 11.16
C GLN A 20 8.29 -6.92 9.86
N ALA A 21 9.55 -7.36 9.95
CA ALA A 21 10.32 -7.88 8.81
C ALA A 21 10.03 -9.38 8.52
N LYS A 22 9.09 -10.01 9.26
CA LYS A 22 8.70 -11.40 9.03
C LYS A 22 8.19 -11.58 7.60
N GLY A 23 8.70 -12.61 6.92
CA GLY A 23 8.36 -12.91 5.52
C GLY A 23 9.24 -12.22 4.48
N PHE A 24 10.15 -11.33 4.88
CA PHE A 24 11.12 -10.76 3.93
C PHE A 24 12.12 -11.82 3.42
N PHE A 25 12.50 -11.72 2.16
CA PHE A 25 13.43 -12.66 1.53
C PHE A 25 14.89 -12.49 2.00
N GLY A 26 15.64 -13.59 2.04
CA GLY A 26 17.08 -13.60 2.36
C GLY A 26 17.43 -13.00 3.73
N ARG A 27 18.48 -12.18 3.76
CA ARG A 27 19.00 -11.55 5.01
C ARG A 27 18.11 -10.43 5.58
N ARG A 28 17.07 -10.02 4.85
CA ARG A 28 16.19 -8.91 5.24
C ARG A 28 15.26 -9.26 6.42
N LYS A 29 15.14 -10.54 6.78
CA LYS A 29 14.33 -11.04 7.91
C LYS A 29 15.10 -11.32 9.20
N ASN A 30 16.44 -11.42 9.15
CA ASN A 30 17.26 -11.85 10.30
C ASN A 30 18.41 -10.87 10.65
N VAL A 31 18.96 -10.14 9.68
CA VAL A 31 20.03 -9.15 9.95
C VAL A 31 19.44 -7.79 10.28
N TRP A 32 19.72 -7.27 11.49
CA TRP A 32 19.14 -6.02 12.02
C TRP A 32 19.33 -4.81 11.08
N THR A 33 20.55 -4.56 10.61
CA THR A 33 20.89 -3.39 9.80
C THR A 33 20.14 -3.40 8.46
N VAL A 34 20.05 -4.59 7.84
CA VAL A 34 19.33 -4.80 6.58
C VAL A 34 17.82 -4.71 6.79
N ALA A 35 17.30 -5.36 7.83
CA ALA A 35 15.88 -5.39 8.15
C ALA A 35 15.34 -3.98 8.44
N LYS A 36 16.08 -3.15 9.19
CA LYS A 36 15.71 -1.76 9.48
C LYS A 36 15.44 -0.97 8.20
N ASN A 37 16.39 -0.98 7.27
CA ASN A 37 16.28 -0.26 6.01
C ASN A 37 15.13 -0.81 5.15
N ALA A 38 14.97 -2.13 5.11
CA ALA A 38 13.90 -2.79 4.39
C ALA A 38 12.50 -2.42 4.92
N VAL A 39 12.31 -2.43 6.24
CA VAL A 39 11.04 -2.08 6.89
C VAL A 39 10.71 -0.61 6.68
N GLN A 40 11.68 0.30 6.82
CA GLN A 40 11.46 1.72 6.56
C GLN A 40 10.98 1.98 5.12
N LYS A 41 11.63 1.35 4.13
CA LYS A 41 11.21 1.44 2.73
C LYS A 41 9.82 0.84 2.50
N ALA A 42 9.51 -0.29 3.13
CA ALA A 42 8.19 -0.92 3.06
C ALA A 42 7.09 -0.03 3.64
N MET A 43 7.35 0.70 4.74
CA MET A 43 6.40 1.64 5.34
C MET A 43 6.10 2.83 4.41
N GLN A 44 7.11 3.35 3.72
CA GLN A 44 6.93 4.40 2.70
C GLN A 44 6.04 3.91 1.56
N TYR A 45 6.31 2.70 1.04
CA TYR A 45 5.48 2.08 0.01
C TYR A 45 4.06 1.79 0.49
N ALA A 46 3.87 1.36 1.74
CA ALA A 46 2.53 1.17 2.30
C ALA A 46 1.74 2.48 2.34
N TYR A 47 2.38 3.60 2.70
CA TYR A 47 1.73 4.92 2.67
C TYR A 47 1.29 5.30 1.26
N ARG A 48 2.19 5.19 0.27
CA ARG A 48 1.90 5.49 -1.14
C ARG A 48 0.81 4.55 -1.71
N GLY A 49 0.95 3.25 -1.46
CA GLY A 49 0.05 2.21 -1.95
C GLY A 49 -1.40 2.38 -1.49
N ARG A 50 -1.65 2.96 -0.29
CA ARG A 50 -3.02 3.30 0.14
C ARG A 50 -3.69 4.32 -0.76
N LYS A 51 -2.95 5.29 -1.30
CA LYS A 51 -3.48 6.28 -2.25
C LYS A 51 -3.66 5.67 -3.64
N GLU A 52 -2.71 4.86 -4.09
CA GLU A 52 -2.77 4.19 -5.39
C GLU A 52 -3.91 3.18 -5.47
N LYS A 53 -4.18 2.42 -4.40
CA LYS A 53 -5.29 1.45 -4.34
C LYS A 53 -6.61 2.09 -4.78
N LYS A 54 -6.94 3.30 -4.28
CA LYS A 54 -8.17 4.02 -4.66
C LYS A 54 -8.25 4.31 -6.16
N ARG A 55 -7.13 4.67 -6.79
CA ARG A 55 -7.05 4.95 -8.24
C ARG A 55 -7.17 3.67 -9.06
N ASN A 56 -6.51 2.60 -8.64
CA ASN A 56 -6.53 1.30 -9.32
C ASN A 56 -7.95 0.71 -9.32
N PHE A 57 -8.67 0.78 -8.19
CA PHE A 57 -10.07 0.35 -8.13
C PHE A 57 -10.98 1.21 -9.02
N ARG A 58 -10.79 2.53 -9.05
CA ARG A 58 -11.54 3.40 -9.96
C ARG A 58 -11.30 3.02 -11.42
N SER A 59 -10.05 2.77 -11.82
CA SER A 59 -9.73 2.30 -13.17
C SER A 59 -10.40 0.96 -13.48
N LEU A 60 -10.39 0.02 -12.54
CA LEU A 60 -11.10 -1.26 -12.69
C LEU A 60 -12.61 -1.08 -12.88
N TRP A 61 -13.24 -0.18 -12.12
CA TRP A 61 -14.66 0.11 -12.28
C TRP A 61 -14.96 0.74 -13.65
N ILE A 62 -14.13 1.68 -14.11
CA ILE A 62 -14.26 2.28 -15.44
C ILE A 62 -14.17 1.20 -16.52
N MET A 63 -13.20 0.28 -16.42
CA MET A 63 -13.05 -0.81 -17.40
C MET A 63 -14.28 -1.72 -17.42
N ARG A 64 -14.83 -2.08 -16.26
CA ARG A 64 -16.03 -2.92 -16.16
C ARG A 64 -17.28 -2.24 -16.73
N ILE A 65 -17.48 -0.96 -16.41
CA ILE A 65 -18.60 -0.17 -16.95
C ILE A 65 -18.45 -0.02 -18.46
N ASN A 66 -17.24 0.26 -18.95
CA ASN A 66 -16.99 0.39 -20.39
C ASN A 66 -17.27 -0.93 -21.14
N ALA A 67 -16.93 -2.08 -20.56
CA ALA A 67 -17.25 -3.37 -21.15
C ALA A 67 -18.78 -3.55 -21.31
N GLY A 68 -19.56 -3.33 -20.24
CA GLY A 68 -21.02 -3.45 -20.31
C GLY A 68 -21.67 -2.39 -21.22
N ALA A 69 -21.20 -1.15 -21.20
CA ALA A 69 -21.71 -0.09 -22.07
C ALA A 69 -21.53 -0.43 -23.57
N ARG A 70 -20.40 -1.06 -23.92
CA ARG A 70 -20.10 -1.45 -25.30
C ARG A 70 -21.02 -2.55 -25.81
N GLU A 71 -21.47 -3.46 -24.96
CA GLU A 71 -22.46 -4.49 -25.33
C GLU A 71 -23.79 -3.85 -25.79
N HIS A 72 -24.10 -2.65 -25.28
CA HIS A 72 -25.27 -1.86 -25.68
C HIS A 72 -24.96 -0.79 -26.74
N GLY A 73 -23.85 -0.93 -27.47
CA GLY A 73 -23.51 -0.05 -28.59
C GLY A 73 -23.05 1.36 -28.22
N MET A 74 -22.73 1.62 -26.94
CA MET A 74 -22.30 2.95 -26.46
C MET A 74 -20.91 2.90 -25.82
N SER A 75 -20.18 4.02 -25.89
CA SER A 75 -18.90 4.16 -25.19
C SER A 75 -19.08 4.61 -23.74
N TYR A 76 -18.12 4.29 -22.86
CA TYR A 76 -18.11 4.77 -21.48
C TYR A 76 -18.31 6.29 -21.35
N SER A 77 -17.70 7.08 -22.24
CA SER A 77 -17.79 8.54 -22.18
C SER A 77 -19.20 9.04 -22.49
N GLN A 78 -19.85 8.45 -23.49
CA GLN A 78 -21.23 8.79 -23.84
C GLN A 78 -22.18 8.38 -22.72
N PHE A 79 -22.03 7.15 -22.20
CA PHE A 79 -22.85 6.63 -21.10
C PHE A 79 -22.78 7.51 -19.85
N MET A 80 -21.57 7.81 -19.37
CA MET A 80 -21.39 8.67 -18.18
C MET A 80 -21.83 10.12 -18.43
N GLY A 81 -21.69 10.61 -19.67
CA GLY A 81 -22.17 11.92 -20.07
C GLY A 81 -23.70 12.02 -20.01
N ALA A 82 -24.40 11.00 -20.52
CA ALA A 82 -25.85 10.91 -20.45
C ALA A 82 -26.35 10.84 -19.00
N LEU A 83 -25.76 9.95 -18.18
CA LEU A 83 -26.11 9.84 -16.76
C LEU A 83 -25.95 11.16 -15.98
N LYS A 84 -24.92 11.95 -16.28
CA LYS A 84 -24.70 13.23 -15.61
C LYS A 84 -25.72 14.29 -16.02
N LYS A 85 -26.19 14.25 -17.28
CA LYS A 85 -27.22 15.17 -17.78
C LYS A 85 -28.59 14.89 -17.18
N GLU A 86 -28.96 13.61 -17.05
CA GLU A 86 -30.26 13.18 -16.47
C GLU A 86 -30.39 13.46 -14.96
N GLN A 87 -29.27 13.68 -14.25
CA GLN A 87 -29.29 14.02 -12.81
C GLN A 87 -29.62 15.48 -12.51
N HIS A 88 -29.67 16.35 -13.53
CA HIS A 88 -30.00 17.77 -13.43
C HIS A 88 -31.29 18.05 -14.18
#